data_AF-A0A3S4FVU6-F1
#
_entry.id   AF-A0A3S4FVU6-F1
#
_cell.length_a   1.000
_cell.length_b   1.000
_cell.length_c   1.000
_cell.angle_alpha   90.00
_cell.angle_beta   90.00
_cell.angle_gamma   90.00
#
_symmetry.space_group_name_H-M   'P 1'
#
loop_
_entity.id
_entity.type
_entity.pdbx_description
1 polymer ?
#
loop_
_entity_poly.entity_id
_entity_poly.type
_entity_poly.pdbx_seq_one_letter_code
_entity_poly.pdbx_strand_id
1 'polypeptide(L)'
;MKNVKSGIIWLVVALVGAGAFAMLALSRGEHVNAVWLVVASVACYSIAYRFYSLFIAKKVFELDDRRLTPAERHNDGLDYVPTNKWVLFGHHFAAIAGAGPLVGPILAAQMGFLPGTIWILVGVMMAGAVQDFLVLFISTRRDGRSLGEMAKQELGAFAGVITMLGALGVMIIILSALALVVVKALADSPWGCLPSPPPFLSRCLWAFTCALSAPAKLPRSR
;
A
#
# COMPACT_ATOMS: atom_id res chain seq x y z
N MET A 1 -23.09 -3.72 -28.89
CA MET A 1 -22.95 -2.24 -28.83
C MET A 1 -22.42 -1.68 -27.49
N LYS A 2 -22.27 -2.46 -26.40
CA LYS A 2 -21.72 -1.95 -25.11
C LYS A 2 -20.20 -1.65 -25.14
N ASN A 3 -19.45 -2.25 -26.06
CA ASN A 3 -17.98 -2.14 -26.11
C ASN A 3 -17.46 -0.81 -26.70
N VAL A 4 -18.17 -0.20 -27.65
CA VAL A 4 -17.69 1.01 -28.35
C VAL A 4 -17.76 2.25 -27.45
N LYS A 5 -18.86 2.44 -26.71
CA LYS A 5 -18.98 3.54 -25.73
C LYS A 5 -17.94 3.43 -24.62
N SER A 6 -17.70 2.21 -24.12
CA SER A 6 -16.63 1.97 -23.15
C SER A 6 -15.25 2.26 -23.75
N GLY A 7 -14.98 1.84 -24.99
CA GLY A 7 -13.71 2.11 -25.66
C GLY A 7 -13.44 3.61 -25.84
N ILE A 8 -14.46 4.37 -26.22
CA ILE A 8 -14.36 5.84 -26.38
C ILE A 8 -14.09 6.52 -25.03
N ILE A 9 -14.76 6.11 -23.95
CA ILE A 9 -14.53 6.68 -22.61
C ILE A 9 -13.08 6.45 -22.16
N TRP A 10 -12.55 5.23 -22.37
CA TRP A 10 -11.16 4.92 -22.00
C TRP A 10 -10.13 5.60 -22.90
N LEU A 11 -10.46 5.80 -24.17
CA LEU A 11 -9.64 6.56 -25.10
C LEU A 11 -9.59 8.04 -24.69
N VAL A 12 -10.71 8.62 -24.25
CA VAL A 12 -10.75 9.98 -23.68
C VAL A 12 -9.94 10.06 -22.40
N VAL A 13 -10.04 9.09 -21.48
CA VAL A 13 -9.21 9.06 -20.26
C VAL A 13 -7.72 8.95 -20.60
N ALA A 14 -7.36 8.14 -21.59
CA ALA A 14 -5.98 8.02 -22.06
C ALA A 14 -5.47 9.30 -22.72
N LEU A 15 -6.29 9.97 -23.54
CA LEU A 15 -5.94 11.25 -24.15
C LEU A 15 -5.82 12.37 -23.11
N VAL A 16 -6.67 12.39 -22.09
CA VAL A 16 -6.56 13.34 -20.96
C VAL A 16 -5.30 13.07 -20.14
N GLY A 17 -4.97 11.81 -19.87
CA GLY A 17 -3.73 11.42 -19.21
C GLY A 17 -2.49 11.81 -20.03
N ALA A 18 -2.49 11.52 -21.33
CA ALA A 18 -1.42 11.90 -22.24
C ALA A 18 -1.28 13.43 -22.38
N GLY A 19 -2.41 14.16 -22.42
CA GLY A 19 -2.43 15.62 -22.45
C GLY A 19 -1.92 16.25 -21.16
N ALA A 20 -2.24 15.66 -20.00
CA ALA A 20 -1.72 16.11 -18.71
C ALA A 20 -0.20 15.86 -18.60
N PHE A 21 0.28 14.70 -19.06
CA PHE A 21 1.72 14.43 -19.14
C PHE A 21 2.45 15.33 -20.14
N ALA A 22 1.84 15.62 -21.29
CA ALA A 22 2.37 16.53 -22.29
C ALA A 22 2.47 17.96 -21.75
N MET A 23 1.44 18.44 -21.05
CA MET A 23 1.47 19.73 -20.36
C MET A 23 2.58 19.77 -19.31
N LEU A 24 2.69 18.74 -18.48
CA LEU A 24 3.74 18.61 -17.46
C LEU A 24 5.17 18.61 -18.07
N ALA A 25 5.31 18.04 -19.28
CA ALA A 25 6.58 17.97 -20.01
C ALA A 25 6.94 19.26 -20.75
N LEU A 26 5.94 20.04 -21.20
CA LEU A 26 6.11 21.27 -21.97
C LEU A 26 6.21 22.53 -21.08
N SER A 27 5.62 22.52 -19.89
CA SER A 27 5.67 23.64 -18.93
C SER A 27 6.97 23.67 -18.10
N ARG A 28 8.15 23.53 -18.73
CA ARG A 28 9.48 23.57 -18.07
C ARG A 28 9.93 25.00 -17.71
N GLY A 29 9.05 25.80 -17.09
CA GLY A 29 9.36 27.20 -16.75
C GLY A 29 8.36 27.91 -15.82
N GLU A 30 7.16 27.36 -15.59
CA GLU A 30 6.20 27.89 -14.61
C GLU A 30 6.04 26.92 -13.43
N HIS A 31 5.57 27.42 -12.28
CA HIS A 31 5.26 26.59 -11.12
C HIS A 31 4.33 25.44 -11.52
N VAL A 32 4.84 24.20 -11.45
CA VAL A 32 4.09 23.00 -11.82
C VAL A 32 2.83 22.92 -10.97
N ASN A 33 1.66 23.11 -11.60
CA ASN A 33 0.40 23.04 -10.90
C ASN A 33 0.10 21.58 -10.51
N ALA A 34 -0.01 21.33 -9.20
CA ALA A 34 -0.28 20.02 -8.63
C ALA A 34 -1.55 19.35 -9.19
N VAL A 35 -2.49 20.15 -9.69
CA VAL A 35 -3.72 19.65 -10.34
C VAL A 35 -3.38 18.75 -11.55
N TRP A 36 -2.38 19.10 -12.36
CA TRP A 36 -2.00 18.29 -13.53
C TRP A 36 -1.39 16.95 -13.14
N LEU A 37 -0.62 16.91 -12.04
CA LEU A 37 -0.06 15.68 -11.49
C LEU A 37 -1.16 14.74 -11.00
N VAL A 38 -2.15 15.27 -10.27
CA VAL A 38 -3.29 14.49 -9.76
C VAL A 38 -4.13 13.95 -10.91
N VAL A 39 -4.47 14.79 -11.89
CA VAL A 39 -5.26 14.37 -13.06
C VAL A 39 -4.53 13.29 -13.88
N ALA A 40 -3.23 13.46 -14.13
CA ALA A 40 -2.41 12.45 -14.81
C ALA A 40 -2.39 11.12 -14.04
N SER A 41 -2.21 11.19 -12.72
CA SER A 41 -2.16 10.01 -11.83
C SER A 41 -3.50 9.25 -11.84
N VAL A 42 -4.62 9.96 -11.68
CA VAL A 42 -5.97 9.37 -11.70
C VAL A 42 -6.26 8.73 -13.06
N ALA A 43 -5.90 9.38 -14.17
CA ALA A 43 -6.08 8.83 -15.50
C ALA A 43 -5.29 7.52 -15.69
N CYS A 44 -4.00 7.51 -15.33
CA CYS A 44 -3.15 6.32 -15.41
C CYS A 44 -3.67 5.17 -14.53
N TYR A 45 -3.98 5.43 -13.26
CA TYR A 45 -4.50 4.41 -12.36
C TYR A 45 -5.86 3.88 -12.78
N SER A 46 -6.73 4.71 -13.36
CA SER A 46 -8.03 4.27 -13.87
C SER A 46 -7.85 3.28 -15.03
N ILE A 47 -6.91 3.56 -15.95
CA ILE A 47 -6.59 2.68 -17.08
C ILE A 47 -5.99 1.36 -16.58
N ALA A 48 -5.01 1.43 -15.69
CA ALA A 48 -4.39 0.22 -15.10
C ALA A 48 -5.40 -0.62 -14.33
N TYR A 49 -6.27 0.01 -13.54
CA TYR A 49 -7.35 -0.69 -12.85
C TYR A 49 -8.26 -1.43 -13.84
N ARG A 50 -8.61 -0.84 -14.99
CA ARG A 50 -9.50 -1.51 -15.92
C ARG A 50 -8.85 -2.64 -16.71
N PHE A 51 -7.67 -2.41 -17.28
CA PHE A 51 -7.05 -3.35 -18.21
C PHE A 51 -6.15 -4.35 -17.49
N TYR A 52 -5.28 -3.85 -16.62
CA TYR A 52 -4.25 -4.67 -15.97
C TYR A 52 -4.83 -5.47 -14.80
N SER A 53 -5.64 -4.85 -13.92
CA SER A 53 -6.23 -5.61 -12.80
C SER A 53 -7.20 -6.69 -13.29
N LEU A 54 -7.95 -6.43 -14.36
CA LEU A 54 -8.89 -7.40 -14.93
C LEU A 54 -8.18 -8.53 -15.66
N PHE A 55 -7.04 -8.26 -16.30
CA PHE A 55 -6.17 -9.28 -16.87
C PHE A 55 -5.62 -10.19 -15.77
N ILE A 56 -5.09 -9.61 -14.70
CA ILE A 56 -4.54 -10.34 -13.56
C ILE A 56 -5.63 -11.21 -12.89
N ALA A 57 -6.77 -10.61 -12.58
CA ALA A 57 -7.89 -11.28 -11.91
C ALA A 57 -8.41 -12.49 -12.71
N LYS A 58 -8.52 -12.36 -14.03
CA LYS A 58 -9.12 -13.41 -14.88
C LYS A 58 -8.11 -14.44 -15.37
N LYS A 59 -6.89 -14.03 -15.71
CA LYS A 59 -5.93 -14.90 -16.43
C LYS A 59 -4.83 -15.47 -15.54
N VAL A 60 -4.51 -14.79 -14.42
CA VAL A 60 -3.45 -15.24 -13.50
C VAL A 60 -4.05 -15.94 -12.29
N PHE A 61 -5.07 -15.32 -11.67
CA PHE A 61 -5.61 -15.80 -10.39
C PHE A 61 -6.92 -16.57 -10.49
N GLU A 62 -7.59 -16.50 -11.65
CA GLU A 62 -8.89 -17.14 -11.92
C GLU A 62 -9.84 -17.02 -10.73
N LEU A 63 -10.18 -15.76 -10.38
CA LEU A 63 -11.06 -15.48 -9.25
C LEU A 63 -12.42 -16.17 -9.44
N ASP A 64 -12.81 -16.99 -8.46
CA ASP A 64 -14.12 -17.63 -8.38
C ASP A 64 -14.94 -16.98 -7.25
N ASP A 65 -15.99 -16.25 -7.64
CA ASP A 65 -16.90 -15.56 -6.72
C ASP A 65 -17.74 -16.53 -5.87
N ARG A 66 -17.77 -17.82 -6.19
CA ARG A 66 -18.52 -18.83 -5.42
C ARG A 66 -17.72 -19.37 -4.23
N ARG A 67 -16.44 -19.04 -4.13
CA ARG A 67 -15.58 -19.53 -3.05
C ARG A 67 -15.69 -18.65 -1.82
N LEU A 68 -16.28 -19.20 -0.76
CA LEU A 68 -16.38 -18.57 0.55
C LEU A 68 -15.00 -18.22 1.09
N THR A 69 -14.88 -17.01 1.65
CA THR A 69 -13.65 -16.55 2.31
C THR A 69 -13.47 -17.26 3.66
N PRO A 70 -12.24 -17.35 4.22
CA PRO A 70 -12.00 -17.99 5.52
C PRO A 70 -12.85 -17.39 6.65
N ALA A 71 -13.13 -16.09 6.58
CA ALA A 71 -13.97 -15.36 7.53
C ALA A 71 -15.44 -15.84 7.53
N GLU A 72 -15.94 -16.34 6.41
CA GLU A 72 -17.30 -16.92 6.30
C GLU A 72 -17.30 -18.43 6.55
N ARG A 73 -16.20 -19.12 6.22
CA ARG A 73 -16.06 -20.58 6.39
C ARG A 73 -15.89 -21.00 7.85
N HIS A 74 -15.06 -20.28 8.61
CA HIS A 74 -14.69 -20.59 9.99
C HIS A 74 -15.25 -19.56 10.97
N ASN A 75 -16.50 -19.13 10.78
CA ASN A 75 -17.12 -18.02 11.53
C ASN A 75 -17.31 -18.32 13.03
N ASP A 76 -16.21 -18.27 13.78
CA ASP A 76 -16.11 -18.66 15.18
C ASP A 76 -16.37 -17.48 16.14
N GLY A 77 -16.57 -16.25 15.62
CA GLY A 77 -16.86 -15.06 16.42
C GLY A 77 -15.65 -14.49 17.19
N LEU A 78 -14.51 -15.18 17.18
CA LEU A 78 -13.26 -14.78 17.83
C LEU A 78 -12.16 -14.48 16.80
N ASP A 79 -11.61 -15.51 16.14
CA ASP A 79 -10.49 -15.38 15.22
C ASP A 79 -10.93 -15.07 13.77
N TYR A 80 -12.14 -15.48 13.39
CA TYR A 80 -12.72 -15.25 12.08
C TYR A 80 -14.11 -14.64 12.24
N VAL A 81 -14.23 -13.37 11.88
CA VAL A 81 -15.50 -12.63 11.94
C VAL A 81 -15.72 -11.94 10.59
N PRO A 82 -16.88 -12.15 9.94
CA PRO A 82 -17.21 -11.47 8.70
C PRO A 82 -17.25 -9.95 8.95
N THR A 83 -16.25 -9.26 8.41
CA THR A 83 -16.08 -7.82 8.57
C THR A 83 -16.57 -7.09 7.31
N ASN A 84 -17.10 -5.89 7.48
CA ASN A 84 -17.52 -5.07 6.35
C ASN A 84 -16.32 -4.73 5.44
N LYS A 85 -16.49 -4.96 4.12
CA LYS A 85 -15.49 -4.66 3.07
C LYS A 85 -14.93 -3.24 3.12
N TRP A 86 -15.73 -2.25 3.52
CA TRP A 86 -15.27 -0.85 3.61
C TRP A 86 -14.26 -0.64 4.75
N VAL A 87 -14.44 -1.35 5.86
CA VAL A 87 -13.52 -1.29 7.00
C VAL A 87 -12.21 -1.99 6.66
N LEU A 88 -12.28 -3.15 5.99
CA LEU A 88 -11.09 -3.87 5.52
C LEU A 88 -10.30 -3.03 4.50
N PHE A 89 -11.00 -2.38 3.57
CA PHE A 89 -10.37 -1.45 2.63
C PHE A 89 -9.67 -0.30 3.36
N GLY A 90 -10.30 0.29 4.38
CA GLY A 90 -9.71 1.36 5.18
C GLY A 90 -8.42 0.93 5.88
N HIS A 91 -8.38 -0.26 6.49
CA HIS A 91 -7.17 -0.80 7.13
C HIS A 91 -6.05 -1.02 6.13
N HIS A 92 -6.36 -1.61 4.98
CA HIS A 92 -5.37 -1.88 3.94
C HIS A 92 -4.85 -0.58 3.30
N PHE A 93 -5.75 0.37 3.04
CA PHE A 93 -5.40 1.69 2.53
C PHE A 93 -4.50 2.45 3.51
N ALA A 94 -4.84 2.45 4.81
CA ALA A 94 -4.03 3.11 5.84
C ALA A 94 -2.62 2.51 5.95
N ALA A 95 -2.49 1.19 5.79
CA ALA A 95 -1.20 0.51 5.83
C ALA A 95 -0.27 0.92 4.67
N ILE A 96 -0.82 1.15 3.46
CA ILE A 96 -0.03 1.49 2.27
C ILE A 96 0.21 3.02 2.17
N ALA A 97 -0.81 3.82 2.49
CA ALA A 97 -0.78 5.27 2.27
C ALA A 97 0.31 5.99 3.09
N GLY A 98 0.77 5.41 4.20
CA GLY A 98 1.75 6.03 5.09
C GLY A 98 3.10 6.33 4.44
N ALA A 99 3.55 5.53 3.47
CA ALA A 99 4.86 5.72 2.83
C ALA A 99 4.88 6.86 1.79
N GLY A 100 3.73 7.19 1.19
CA GLY A 100 3.63 8.16 0.09
C GLY A 100 4.14 9.57 0.45
N PRO A 101 3.64 10.21 1.52
CA PRO A 101 4.07 11.54 1.95
C PRO A 101 5.55 11.64 2.35
N LEU A 102 6.17 10.51 2.72
CA LEU A 102 7.57 10.46 3.18
C LEU A 102 8.54 10.31 2.00
N VAL A 103 8.22 9.44 1.04
CA VAL A 103 9.11 9.15 -0.10
C VAL A 103 8.95 10.18 -1.23
N GLY A 104 7.77 10.77 -1.37
CA GLY A 104 7.46 11.75 -2.43
C GLY A 104 8.41 12.96 -2.46
N PRO A 105 8.61 13.70 -1.34
CA PRO A 105 9.51 14.84 -1.30
C PRO A 105 10.97 14.49 -1.59
N ILE A 106 11.42 13.31 -1.12
CA ILE A 106 12.80 12.84 -1.33
C ILE A 106 13.05 12.56 -2.82
N LEU A 107 12.12 11.87 -3.49
CA LEU A 107 12.22 11.59 -4.91
C LEU A 107 12.14 12.87 -5.75
N ALA A 108 11.27 13.81 -5.36
CA ALA A 108 11.16 15.11 -6.03
C ALA A 108 12.44 15.95 -5.88
N ALA A 109 13.11 15.89 -4.71
CA ALA A 109 14.37 16.60 -4.48
C ALA A 109 15.56 16.00 -5.25
N GLN A 110 15.58 14.66 -5.42
CA GLN A 110 16.70 13.96 -6.06
C GLN A 110 16.61 13.93 -7.58
N MET A 111 15.42 13.62 -8.12
CA MET A 111 15.24 13.40 -9.56
C MET A 111 14.38 14.49 -10.21
N GLY A 112 13.72 15.34 -9.44
CA GLY A 112 12.72 16.28 -9.93
C GLY A 112 11.31 15.67 -9.99
N PHE A 113 10.30 16.53 -10.13
CA PHE A 113 8.89 16.13 -10.09
C PHE A 113 8.47 15.21 -11.24
N LEU A 114 8.96 15.46 -12.46
CA LEU A 114 8.55 14.72 -13.66
C LEU A 114 9.00 13.23 -13.62
N PRO A 115 10.30 12.92 -13.50
CA PRO A 115 10.75 11.52 -13.45
C PRO A 115 10.33 10.83 -12.15
N GLY A 116 10.27 11.54 -11.02
CA GLY A 116 9.76 10.99 -9.76
C GLY A 116 8.30 10.53 -9.88
N THR A 117 7.44 11.35 -10.51
CA THR A 117 6.03 11.00 -10.72
C THR A 117 5.88 9.81 -11.65
N ILE A 118 6.62 9.76 -12.76
CA ILE A 118 6.58 8.61 -13.69
C ILE A 118 7.03 7.33 -12.98
N TRP A 119 8.11 7.40 -12.20
CA TRP A 119 8.64 6.25 -11.46
C TRP A 119 7.61 5.71 -10.45
N ILE A 120 6.98 6.59 -9.67
CA ILE A 120 5.97 6.19 -8.69
C ILE A 120 4.75 5.57 -9.40
N LEU A 121 4.24 6.21 -10.46
CA LEU A 121 3.07 5.71 -11.17
C LEU A 121 3.33 4.32 -11.77
N VAL A 122 4.44 4.17 -12.50
CA VAL A 122 4.79 2.89 -13.14
C VAL A 122 5.10 1.82 -12.09
N GLY A 123 5.87 2.16 -11.05
CA GLY A 123 6.25 1.23 -9.99
C GLY A 123 5.06 0.70 -9.19
N VAL A 124 4.12 1.57 -8.84
CA VAL A 124 2.90 1.18 -8.13
C VAL A 124 2.01 0.30 -9.01
N MET A 125 1.84 0.64 -10.29
CA MET A 125 0.99 -0.15 -11.21
C MET A 125 1.55 -1.55 -11.48
N MET A 126 2.87 -1.66 -11.68
CA MET A 126 3.51 -2.92 -12.11
C MET A 126 3.91 -3.82 -10.95
N ALA A 127 4.45 -3.26 -9.87
CA ALA A 127 5.01 -4.05 -8.76
C ALA A 127 4.14 -3.94 -7.50
N GLY A 128 3.85 -2.73 -7.02
CA GLY A 128 3.18 -2.53 -5.73
C GLY A 128 1.79 -3.15 -5.67
N ALA A 129 0.88 -2.69 -6.54
CA ALA A 129 -0.50 -3.16 -6.56
C ALA A 129 -0.62 -4.67 -6.84
N VAL A 130 0.28 -5.22 -7.66
CA VAL A 130 0.30 -6.65 -8.00
C VAL A 130 0.80 -7.47 -6.82
N GLN A 131 1.85 -7.02 -6.14
CA GLN A 131 2.41 -7.69 -4.97
C GLN A 131 1.39 -7.73 -3.83
N ASP A 132 0.73 -6.61 -3.52
CA ASP A 132 -0.26 -6.55 -2.44
C ASP A 132 -1.46 -7.45 -2.75
N PHE A 133 -1.93 -7.45 -4.00
CA PHE A 133 -3.00 -8.33 -4.45
C PHE A 133 -2.60 -9.81 -4.37
N LEU A 134 -1.38 -10.16 -4.81
CA LEU A 134 -0.84 -11.52 -4.77
C LEU A 134 -0.75 -12.04 -3.33
N VAL A 135 -0.18 -11.25 -2.41
CA VAL A 135 -0.01 -11.64 -1.01
C VAL A 135 -1.36 -11.85 -0.33
N LEU A 136 -2.31 -10.93 -0.54
CA LEU A 136 -3.67 -11.05 0.00
C LEU A 136 -4.40 -12.28 -0.57
N PHE A 137 -4.24 -12.55 -1.86
CA PHE A 137 -4.87 -13.69 -2.50
C PHE A 137 -4.30 -15.03 -2.03
N ILE A 138 -2.97 -15.13 -1.87
CA ILE A 138 -2.33 -16.34 -1.36
C ILE A 138 -2.73 -16.58 0.10
N SER A 139 -2.71 -15.52 0.93
CA SER A 139 -3.09 -15.62 2.34
C SER A 139 -4.55 -16.07 2.51
N THR A 140 -5.48 -15.50 1.76
CA THR A 140 -6.90 -15.92 1.79
C THR A 140 -7.12 -17.35 1.32
N ARG A 141 -6.28 -17.89 0.42
CA ARG A 141 -6.33 -19.31 0.02
C ARG A 141 -5.78 -20.27 1.07
N ARG A 142 -4.99 -19.79 2.03
CA ARG A 142 -4.36 -20.55 3.13
C ARG A 142 -4.93 -20.16 4.49
N ASP A 143 -6.23 -19.92 4.54
CA ASP A 143 -6.98 -19.58 5.76
C ASP A 143 -6.46 -18.33 6.50
N GLY A 144 -5.96 -17.33 5.77
CA GLY A 144 -5.50 -16.06 6.37
C GLY A 144 -4.18 -16.16 7.14
N ARG A 145 -3.40 -17.22 6.93
CA ARG A 145 -2.12 -17.40 7.62
C ARG A 145 -1.08 -16.35 7.21
N SER A 146 -0.14 -16.08 8.12
CA SER A 146 0.98 -15.18 7.88
C SER A 146 1.95 -15.76 6.84
N LEU A 147 2.68 -14.89 6.12
CA LEU A 147 3.66 -15.29 5.12
C LEU A 147 4.72 -16.26 5.67
N GLY A 148 5.15 -16.05 6.92
CA GLY A 148 6.10 -16.94 7.59
C GLY A 148 5.55 -18.34 7.87
N GLU A 149 4.30 -18.44 8.31
CA GLU A 149 3.64 -19.73 8.52
C GLU A 149 3.34 -20.45 7.19
N MET A 150 3.04 -19.70 6.11
CA MET A 150 2.91 -20.28 4.78
C MET A 150 4.24 -20.80 4.24
N ALA A 151 5.33 -20.04 4.40
CA ALA A 151 6.67 -20.48 4.02
C ALA A 151 7.12 -21.73 4.79
N LYS A 152 6.75 -21.81 6.08
CA LYS A 152 7.03 -22.97 6.93
C LYS A 152 6.37 -24.26 6.43
N GLN A 153 5.15 -24.16 5.92
CA GLN A 153 4.38 -25.33 5.45
C GLN A 153 4.89 -25.86 4.11
N GLU A 154 5.34 -24.97 3.22
CA GLU A 154 5.79 -25.36 1.87
C GLU A 154 7.28 -25.73 1.80
N LEU A 155 8.14 -24.99 2.50
CA LEU A 155 9.60 -25.11 2.42
C LEU A 155 10.23 -25.72 3.68
N GLY A 156 9.41 -26.06 4.68
CA GLY A 156 9.84 -26.65 5.94
C GLY A 156 10.16 -25.64 7.04
N ALA A 157 10.44 -26.16 8.24
CA ALA A 157 10.61 -25.36 9.46
C ALA A 157 11.71 -24.29 9.35
N PHE A 158 12.82 -24.62 8.69
CA PHE A 158 13.96 -23.72 8.53
C PHE A 158 13.61 -22.48 7.68
N ALA A 159 12.96 -22.70 6.54
CA ALA A 159 12.52 -21.62 5.66
C ALA A 159 11.50 -20.71 6.34
N GLY A 160 10.56 -21.27 7.11
CA GLY A 160 9.59 -20.48 7.87
C GLY A 160 10.24 -19.52 8.87
N VAL A 161 11.26 -19.98 9.61
CA VAL A 161 12.02 -19.14 10.56
C VAL A 161 12.78 -18.03 9.82
N ILE A 162 13.43 -18.35 8.70
CA ILE A 162 14.12 -17.34 7.89
C ILE A 162 13.14 -16.30 7.36
N THR A 163 11.96 -16.70 6.85
CA THR A 163 10.95 -15.76 6.37
C THR A 163 10.42 -14.87 7.49
N MET A 164 10.19 -15.40 8.69
CA MET A 164 9.77 -14.59 9.84
C MET A 164 10.85 -13.59 10.28
N LEU A 165 12.10 -14.02 10.38
CA LEU A 165 13.23 -13.15 10.73
C LEU A 165 13.49 -12.11 9.63
N GLY A 166 13.40 -12.50 8.37
CA GLY A 166 13.55 -11.61 7.22
C GLY A 166 12.44 -10.55 7.17
N ALA A 167 11.19 -10.95 7.37
CA ALA A 167 10.07 -10.01 7.44
C ALA A 167 10.23 -9.01 8.59
N LEU A 168 10.64 -9.49 9.78
CA LEU A 168 10.93 -8.62 10.93
C LEU A 168 12.11 -7.69 10.66
N GLY A 169 13.17 -8.17 10.03
CA GLY A 169 14.33 -7.38 9.63
C GLY A 169 13.97 -6.25 8.65
N VAL A 170 13.19 -6.56 7.61
CA VAL A 170 12.72 -5.55 6.65
C VAL A 170 11.84 -4.50 7.34
N MET A 171 10.95 -4.91 8.24
CA MET A 171 10.14 -3.96 9.01
C MET A 171 11.00 -3.02 9.87
N ILE A 172 12.05 -3.54 10.53
CA ILE A 172 12.98 -2.71 11.31
C ILE A 172 13.73 -1.72 10.40
N ILE A 173 14.22 -2.18 9.24
CA ILE A 173 14.95 -1.33 8.30
C ILE A 173 14.06 -0.18 7.81
N ILE A 174 12.82 -0.48 7.41
CA ILE A 174 11.91 0.55 6.91
C ILE A 174 11.51 1.52 8.04
N LEU A 175 11.18 1.03 9.24
CA LEU A 175 10.87 1.89 10.39
C LEU A 175 12.05 2.80 10.76
N SER A 176 13.28 2.27 10.71
CA SER A 176 14.51 3.04 10.95
C SER A 176 14.70 4.15 9.91
N ALA A 177 14.54 3.81 8.61
CA ALA A 177 14.63 4.79 7.54
C ALA A 177 13.58 5.90 7.67
N LEU A 178 12.33 5.55 7.98
CA LEU A 178 11.26 6.52 8.20
C LEU A 178 11.53 7.38 9.43
N ALA A 179 12.03 6.81 10.53
CA ALA A 179 12.42 7.55 11.72
C ALA A 179 13.51 8.60 11.42
N LEU A 180 14.53 8.25 10.63
CA LEU A 180 15.57 9.19 10.22
C LEU A 180 15.02 10.37 9.40
N VAL A 181 14.07 10.12 8.50
CA VAL A 181 13.40 11.18 7.72
C VAL A 181 12.60 12.10 8.64
N VAL A 182 11.84 11.54 9.58
CA VAL A 182 11.05 12.33 10.55
C VAL A 182 11.96 13.17 11.46
N VAL A 183 13.06 12.61 11.95
CA VAL A 183 14.02 13.34 12.79
C VAL A 183 14.62 14.52 12.03
N LYS A 184 15.00 14.34 10.75
CA LYS A 184 15.50 15.43 9.92
C LYS A 184 14.43 16.49 9.66
N ALA A 185 13.19 16.09 9.36
CA ALA A 185 12.09 17.02 9.15
C ALA A 185 11.76 17.83 10.42
N LEU A 186 11.90 17.24 11.61
CA LEU A 186 11.70 17.93 12.88
C LEU A 186 12.86 18.86 13.24
N ALA A 187 14.11 18.49 12.91
CA ALA A 187 15.29 19.30 13.18
C ALA A 187 15.26 20.66 12.46
N ASP A 188 14.71 20.70 11.25
CA ASP A 188 14.55 21.95 10.48
C ASP A 188 13.29 22.75 10.88
N SER A 189 12.44 22.22 11.79
CA SER A 189 11.19 22.86 12.20
C SER A 189 11.30 23.54 13.58
N PRO A 190 10.89 24.82 13.73
CA PRO A 190 10.95 25.54 15.02
C PRO A 190 10.13 24.90 16.15
N TRP A 191 9.17 24.02 15.80
CA TRP A 191 8.29 23.30 16.73
C TRP A 191 8.98 22.13 17.45
N GLY A 192 10.15 21.68 16.99
CA GLY A 192 10.94 20.63 17.65
C GLY A 192 11.66 21.08 18.93
N CYS A 193 11.81 22.39 19.14
CA CYS A 193 12.49 23.00 20.29
C CYS A 193 11.53 23.56 21.35
N LEU A 194 10.27 23.12 21.43
CA LEU A 194 9.37 23.55 22.51
C LEU A 194 9.63 22.70 23.78
N PRO A 195 10.07 23.29 24.91
CA PRO A 195 10.38 22.54 26.15
C PRO A 195 9.14 22.13 26.96
N SER A 196 7.93 22.37 26.47
CA SER A 196 6.70 21.86 27.11
C SER A 196 6.34 20.52 26.49
N PRO A 197 6.08 19.44 27.24
CA PRO A 197 5.64 18.18 26.63
C PRO A 197 4.28 18.43 25.96
N PRO A 198 4.16 18.42 24.62
CA PRO A 198 2.83 18.41 24.05
C PRO A 198 2.23 17.02 24.34
N PRO A 199 0.92 16.91 24.58
CA PRO A 199 0.22 15.63 24.70
C PRO A 199 0.42 14.70 23.49
N PHE A 200 1.01 15.20 22.41
CA PHE A 200 1.41 14.46 21.23
C PHE A 200 2.56 13.48 21.45
N LEU A 201 3.61 13.84 22.21
CA LEU A 201 4.71 12.92 22.47
C LEU A 201 4.27 11.81 23.42
N SER A 202 3.47 12.14 24.44
CA SER A 202 2.86 11.15 25.34
C SER A 202 1.90 10.23 24.60
N ARG A 203 1.08 10.73 23.65
CA ARG A 203 0.19 9.89 22.83
C ARG A 203 0.95 9.05 21.81
N CYS A 204 2.02 9.55 21.20
CA CYS A 204 2.85 8.77 20.28
C CYS A 204 3.65 7.69 21.03
N LEU A 205 4.25 8.02 22.18
CA LEU A 205 4.93 7.01 23.01
C LEU A 205 3.94 5.99 23.57
N TRP A 206 2.73 6.43 23.98
CA TRP A 206 1.66 5.53 24.42
C TRP A 206 1.16 4.65 23.28
N ALA A 207 1.00 5.18 22.06
CA ALA A 207 0.62 4.38 20.89
C ALA A 207 1.72 3.37 20.52
N PHE A 208 2.99 3.76 20.61
CA PHE A 208 4.13 2.88 20.35
C PHE A 208 4.25 1.80 21.44
N THR A 209 4.02 2.18 22.70
CA THR A 209 4.03 1.25 23.83
C THR A 209 2.81 0.34 23.77
N CYS A 210 1.62 0.81 23.41
CA CYS A 210 0.45 -0.05 23.17
C CYS A 210 0.66 -1.03 21.99
N ALA A 211 1.37 -0.61 20.94
CA ALA A 211 1.73 -1.49 19.83
C ALA A 211 2.75 -2.57 20.24
N LEU A 212 3.66 -2.25 21.18
CA LEU A 212 4.64 -3.19 21.74
C LEU A 212 4.09 -4.04 22.91
N SER A 213 3.09 -3.54 23.62
CA SER A 213 2.46 -4.17 24.79
C SER A 213 1.25 -5.02 24.44
N ALA A 214 0.83 -5.08 23.17
CA ALA A 214 -0.25 -5.98 22.76
C ALA A 214 0.20 -7.42 23.05
N PRO A 215 -0.34 -8.09 24.08
CA PRO A 215 0.07 -9.45 24.39
C PRO A 215 -0.41 -10.32 23.23
N ALA A 216 0.52 -11.05 22.62
CA ALA A 216 0.22 -12.18 21.76
C ALA A 216 -0.57 -13.21 22.59
N LYS A 217 -1.89 -13.04 22.66
CA LYS A 217 -2.80 -14.07 23.18
C LYS A 217 -2.88 -15.15 22.11
N LEU A 218 -1.98 -16.12 22.22
CA LEU A 218 -2.21 -17.48 21.74
C LEU A 218 -3.43 -18.04 22.51
N PRO A 219 -4.55 -18.39 21.85
CA PRO A 219 -5.58 -19.17 22.52
C PRO A 219 -5.04 -20.57 22.80
N ARG A 220 -4.79 -20.83 24.09
CA ARG A 220 -4.59 -22.17 24.65
C ARG A 220 -5.85 -23.01 24.40
N SER A 221 -5.62 -24.26 24.05
CA SER A 221 -6.63 -25.31 23.93
C SER A 221 -7.57 -25.40 25.14
N ARG A 222 -8.88 -25.46 24.88
CA ARG A 222 -9.81 -26.41 25.49
C ARG A 222 -10.79 -26.86 24.44
#